data_AF-A0A7T5JNG9-F1
#
_entry.id   AF-A0A7T5JNG9-F1
#
_cell.length_a   1.000
_cell.length_b   1.000
_cell.length_c   1.000
_cell.angle_alpha   90.00
_cell.angle_beta   90.00
_cell.angle_gamma   90.00
#
_symmetry.space_group_name_H-M   'P 1'
#
loop_
_entity.id
_entity.type
_entity.pdbx_description
1 polymer ?
#
loop_
_entity_poly.entity_id
_entity_poly.type
_entity_poly.pdbx_seq_one_letter_code
_entity_poly.pdbx_strand_id
1 'polypeptide(L)' 'MNPILLEVIWIIAKLVLDGMSREQAIATVAKERGLNQEELLRRLL' A
#
# COMPACT_ATOMS: atom_id res chain seq x y z
N MET A 1 -4.98 15.68 -4.25
CA MET A 1 -4.50 14.37 -3.73
C MET A 1 -3.21 14.03 -4.48
N ASN A 2 -2.16 13.57 -3.80
CA ASN A 2 -0.87 13.27 -4.46
C ASN A 2 -1.06 12.08 -5.44
N PRO A 3 -0.74 12.23 -6.74
CA PRO A 3 -0.96 11.19 -7.74
C PRO A 3 -0.19 9.89 -7.44
N ILE A 4 0.98 9.98 -6.80
CA ILE A 4 1.78 8.82 -6.38
C ILE A 4 1.05 8.05 -5.29
N LEU A 5 0.42 8.76 -4.35
CA LEU A 5 -0.34 8.13 -3.27
C LEU A 5 -1.57 7.38 -3.80
N LEU A 6 -2.23 7.93 -4.83
CA LEU A 6 -3.35 7.26 -5.50
C LEU A 6 -2.92 5.95 -6.17
N GLU A 7 -1.80 5.96 -6.89
CA GLU A 7 -1.25 4.75 -7.52
C GLU A 7 -0.94 3.68 -6.47
N VAL A 8 -0.29 4.07 -5.37
CA VAL A 8 0.04 3.18 -4.25
C VAL A 8 -1.24 2.57 -3.64
N ILE A 9 -2.28 3.37 -3.41
CA ILE A 9 -3.57 2.88 -2.88
C ILE A 9 -4.19 1.84 -3.83
N TRP A 10 -4.17 2.08 -5.14
CA TRP A 10 -4.72 1.15 -6.12
C TRP A 10 -4.00 -0.19 -6.16
N ILE A 11 -2.67 -0.18 -6.05
CA ILE A 11 -1.87 -1.42 -6.03
C ILE A 11 -2.18 -2.21 -4.77
N ILE A 12 -2.25 -1.55 -3.62
CA ILE A 12 -2.61 -2.19 -2.35
C ILE A 12 -4.01 -2.80 -2.44
N ALA A 13 -4.98 -2.05 -2.96
CA ALA A 13 -6.35 -2.54 -3.14
C ALA A 13 -6.40 -3.77 -4.05
N LYS A 14 -5.63 -3.77 -5.15
CA LYS A 14 -5.53 -4.93 -6.05
C LYS A 14 -4.99 -6.17 -5.33
N LEU A 15 -3.88 -6.03 -4.58
CA LEU A 15 -3.30 -7.16 -3.82
C LEU A 15 -4.28 -7.72 -2.79
N VAL A 16 -5.06 -6.85 -2.13
CA VAL A 16 -6.10 -7.29 -1.19
C VAL A 16 -7.23 -8.03 -1.90
N LEU A 17 -7.67 -7.56 -3.07
CA LEU A 17 -8.67 -8.24 -3.89
C LEU A 17 -8.17 -9.59 -4.40
N ASP A 18 -6.86 -9.73 -4.63
CA ASP A 18 -6.19 -10.98 -5.01
C ASP A 18 -6.03 -11.95 -3.80
N GLY A 19 -6.52 -11.59 -2.62
CA GLY A 19 -6.57 -12.44 -1.43
C GLY A 19 -5.46 -12.20 -0.40
N MET A 20 -4.61 -11.19 -0.60
CA MET A 20 -3.59 -10.81 0.38
C MET A 20 -4.22 -10.07 1.57
N SER A 21 -3.66 -10.24 2.78
CA SER A 21 -4.07 -9.39 3.90
C SER A 21 -3.71 -7.92 3.62
N ARG A 22 -4.47 -6.99 4.18
CA ARG A 22 -4.20 -5.55 4.02
C ARG A 22 -2.80 -5.18 4.49
N GLU A 23 -2.37 -5.72 5.63
CA GLU A 23 -1.05 -5.50 6.22
C GLU A 23 0.06 -6.05 5.32
N GLN A 24 -0.15 -7.26 4.77
CA GLN A 24 0.77 -7.87 3.82
C GLN A 24 0.87 -7.08 2.51
N ALA A 25 -0.26 -6.57 1.99
CA ALA A 25 -0.29 -5.74 0.79
C ALA A 25 0.45 -4.42 1.00
N ILE A 26 0.23 -3.77 2.14
CA ILE A 26 0.94 -2.53 2.52
C ILE A 26 2.45 -2.79 2.67
N ALA A 27 2.86 -3.87 3.34
CA ALA A 27 4.27 -4.22 3.51
C ALA A 27 4.95 -4.53 2.17
N THR A 28 4.26 -5.28 1.29
CA THR A 28 4.74 -5.60 -0.06
C THR A 28 4.98 -4.34 -0.87
N VAL A 29 3.99 -3.45 -0.95
CA VAL A 29 4.09 -2.22 -1.74
C VAL A 29 5.12 -1.26 -1.14
N ALA A 30 5.21 -1.16 0.19
CA ALA A 30 6.22 -0.35 0.85
C ALA A 30 7.64 -0.82 0.50
N LYS A 31 7.88 -2.14 0.52
CA LYS A 31 9.16 -2.73 0.14
C LYS A 31 9.49 -2.52 -1.32
N GLU A 32 8.56 -2.78 -2.25
CA GLU A 32 8.78 -2.66 -3.69
C GLU A 32 9.03 -1.22 -4.14
N ARG A 33 8.39 -0.25 -3.50
CA ARG A 33 8.47 1.17 -3.86
C ARG A 33 9.49 1.95 -3.02
N GLY A 34 10.18 1.30 -2.08
CA GLY A 34 11.12 1.96 -1.17
C GLY A 34 10.46 2.99 -0.25
N LEU A 35 9.19 2.76 0.13
CA LEU A 35 8.41 3.64 0.97
C LEU A 35 8.48 3.23 2.44
N ASN A 36 8.24 4.16 3.35
CA ASN A 36 8.12 3.87 4.77
C ASN A 36 6.79 3.15 5.05
N GLN A 37 6.86 1.88 5.46
CA GLN A 37 5.69 1.06 5.77
C GLN A 37 4.83 1.64 6.91
N GLU A 38 5.44 2.15 7.98
CA GLU A 38 4.71 2.73 9.11
C GLU A 38 3.97 4.00 8.70
N GLU A 39 4.60 4.83 7.85
CA GLU A 39 3.94 6.01 7.30
C GLU A 39 2.75 5.61 6.42
N LEU A 40 2.91 4.57 5.59
CA LEU A 40 1.85 4.06 4.74
C LEU A 40 0.67 3.51 5.56
N LEU A 41 0.96 2.75 6.63
CA LEU A 41 -0.06 2.25 7.56
C LEU A 41 -0.85 3.42 8.18
N ARG A 42 -0.16 4.45 8.68
CA ARG A 42 -0.81 5.62 9.29
C ARG A 42 -1.68 6.41 8.32
N ARG A 43 -1.31 6.46 7.04
CA ARG A 43 -2.07 7.20 6.01
C ARG A 43 -3.26 6.42 5.47
N LEU A 44 -3.26 5.10 5.63
CA LEU A 44 -4.28 4.22 5.06
C LEU A 44 -5.31 3.78 6.10
N LEU A 45 -4.97 3.79 7.40
CA LEU A 45 -5.90 3.58 8.52
C LEU A 45 -6.94 4.70 8.61
#